data_AF-A0A2W6YNP3-F1
#
_entry.id   AF-A0A2W6YNP3-F1
#
_cell.length_a   1.000
_cell.length_b   1.000
_cell.length_c   1.000
_cell.angle_alpha   90.00
_cell.angle_beta   90.00
_cell.angle_gamma   90.00
#
_symmetry.space_group_name_H-M   'P 1'
#
loop_
_entity.id
_entity.type
_entity.pdbx_description
1 polymer ?
#
loop_
_entity_poly.entity_id
_entity_poly.type
_entity_poly.pdbx_seq_one_letter_code
_entity_poly.pdbx_strand_id
1 'polypeptide(L)'
;MVEPLSLLAGAITTYIVPKALEKVGEKVGEAALAKSSAAIQATRKAVQDKLNATQTAGVLTIAEAEPTDTNLKLLETILLTQMRQDQQFAEQLRALNQQIQAQTPGLQTVLDTVRVRGNVEVGNVEQVSETGVTEQIVGRNLGVGGNLTIGDITQKQ
;
A
#
# COMPACT_ATOMS: atom_id res chain seq x y z
N MET A 1 -5.94 -17.31 2.98
CA MET A 1 -4.76 -16.64 3.59
C MET A 1 -4.06 -15.88 2.48
N VAL A 2 -3.80 -14.59 2.66
CA VAL A 2 -3.04 -13.79 1.67
C VAL A 2 -1.55 -14.05 1.86
N GLU A 3 -0.84 -14.41 0.78
CA GLU A 3 0.58 -14.70 0.84
C GLU A 3 1.41 -13.43 1.13
N PRO A 4 2.49 -13.49 1.94
CA PRO A 4 3.29 -12.31 2.34
C PRO A 4 3.82 -11.49 1.15
N LEU A 5 4.15 -12.14 0.03
CA LEU A 5 4.62 -11.46 -1.18
C LEU A 5 3.49 -10.71 -1.91
N SER A 6 2.25 -11.20 -1.84
CA SER A 6 1.09 -10.54 -2.45
C SER A 6 0.74 -9.24 -1.73
N LEU A 7 0.88 -9.23 -0.40
CA LEU A 7 0.74 -8.01 0.40
C LEU A 7 1.84 -7.00 0.06
N LEU A 8 3.09 -7.47 -0.04
CA LEU A 8 4.20 -6.61 -0.45
C LEU A 8 3.98 -6.03 -1.85
N ALA A 9 3.58 -6.83 -2.84
CA ALA A 9 3.31 -6.37 -4.21
C ALA A 9 2.24 -5.27 -4.24
N GLY A 10 1.16 -5.44 -3.48
CA GLY A 10 0.10 -4.45 -3.35
C GLY A 10 0.61 -3.14 -2.75
N ALA A 11 1.34 -3.21 -1.63
CA ALA A 11 1.92 -2.03 -0.98
C ALA A 11 2.87 -1.26 -1.91
N ILE A 12 3.80 -1.95 -2.58
CA ILE A 12 4.72 -1.33 -3.55
C ILE A 12 3.96 -0.64 -4.68
N THR A 13 2.93 -1.30 -5.23
CA THR A 13 2.09 -0.74 -6.30
C THR A 13 1.44 0.57 -5.87
N THR A 14 0.93 0.63 -4.63
CA THR A 14 0.34 1.85 -4.05
C THR A 14 1.35 2.98 -3.88
N TYR A 15 2.60 2.68 -3.49
CA TYR A 15 3.62 3.72 -3.29
C TYR A 15 4.13 4.32 -4.61
N ILE A 16 4.32 3.49 -5.64
CA ILE A 16 4.98 3.92 -6.88
C ILE A 16 4.02 4.49 -7.92
N VAL A 17 2.70 4.35 -7.73
CA VAL A 17 1.66 4.91 -8.61
C VAL A 17 0.87 5.99 -7.84
N PRO A 18 1.32 7.26 -7.84
CA PRO A 18 0.77 8.31 -6.97
C PRO A 18 -0.72 8.62 -7.23
N LYS A 19 -1.19 8.46 -8.47
CA LYS A 19 -2.59 8.71 -8.84
C LYS A 19 -3.58 7.72 -8.24
N ALA A 20 -3.12 6.58 -7.73
CA ALA A 20 -3.95 5.70 -6.90
C ALA A 20 -4.33 6.37 -5.57
N LEU A 21 -3.52 7.33 -5.09
CA LEU A 21 -3.75 8.08 -3.86
C LEU A 21 -4.62 9.33 -4.08
N GLU A 22 -4.55 9.97 -5.25
CA GLU A 22 -5.38 11.15 -5.59
C GLU A 22 -6.89 10.84 -5.56
N LYS A 23 -7.30 9.62 -5.90
CA LYS A 23 -8.71 9.19 -5.80
C LYS A 23 -9.15 8.75 -4.40
N VAL A 24 -8.22 8.70 -3.43
CA VAL A 24 -8.45 8.18 -2.07
C VAL A 24 -8.62 9.29 -1.02
N GLY A 25 -8.34 10.55 -1.36
CA GLY A 25 -8.72 11.69 -0.52
C GLY A 25 -7.80 12.88 -0.69
N GLU A 26 -8.39 14.00 -1.08
CA GLU A 26 -7.79 15.30 -1.40
C GLU A 26 -6.97 15.96 -0.26
N LYS A 27 -6.74 15.27 0.88
CA LYS A 27 -6.06 15.83 2.05
C LYS A 27 -5.11 14.89 2.80
N VAL A 28 -4.80 13.70 2.28
CA VAL A 28 -3.68 12.89 2.81
C VAL A 28 -2.39 13.44 2.20
N GLY A 29 -1.92 14.51 2.84
CA GLY A 29 -1.16 15.59 2.25
C GLY A 29 0.19 15.21 1.62
N GLU A 30 0.48 15.94 0.55
CA GLU A 30 1.76 16.14 -0.13
C GLU A 30 2.98 16.23 0.83
N ALA A 31 2.77 16.60 2.10
CA ALA A 31 3.80 16.68 3.14
C ALA A 31 4.31 15.33 3.68
N ALA A 32 3.50 14.26 3.69
CA ALA A 32 3.96 12.93 4.10
C ALA A 32 4.80 12.26 2.98
N LEU A 33 4.37 12.44 1.72
CA LEU A 33 5.10 12.00 0.52
C LEU A 33 6.44 12.75 0.33
N ALA A 34 6.52 14.01 0.75
CA ALA A 34 7.71 14.83 0.63
C ALA A 34 8.91 14.30 1.45
N LYS A 35 8.67 13.74 2.65
CA LYS A 35 9.72 13.16 3.51
C LYS A 35 10.04 11.69 3.20
N SER A 36 9.10 10.93 2.63
CA SER A 36 9.30 9.56 2.15
C SER A 36 9.81 9.47 0.70
N SER A 37 10.17 10.61 0.10
CA SER A 37 10.46 10.71 -1.33
C SER A 37 11.65 9.87 -1.79
N ALA A 38 12.70 9.73 -0.97
CA ALA A 38 13.90 8.96 -1.35
C ALA A 38 13.63 7.45 -1.41
N ALA A 39 12.97 6.87 -0.41
CA ALA A 39 12.67 5.43 -0.37
C ALA A 39 11.61 5.06 -1.43
N ILE A 40 10.62 5.93 -1.66
CA ILE A 40 9.63 5.75 -2.74
C ILE A 40 10.30 5.86 -4.12
N GLN A 41 11.19 6.82 -4.33
CA GLN A 41 11.97 6.93 -5.57
C GLN A 41 12.88 5.71 -5.79
N ALA A 42 13.56 5.25 -4.74
CA ALA A 42 14.38 4.04 -4.79
C ALA A 42 13.54 2.79 -5.10
N THR A 43 12.33 2.70 -4.53
CA THR A 43 11.36 1.65 -4.83
C THR A 43 10.93 1.69 -6.30
N ARG A 44 10.51 2.86 -6.79
CA ARG A 44 10.11 3.04 -8.19
C ARG A 44 11.24 2.69 -9.13
N LYS A 45 12.47 3.13 -8.82
CA LYS A 45 13.66 2.79 -9.59
C LYS A 45 13.92 1.28 -9.59
N ALA A 46 13.90 0.62 -8.44
CA ALA A 46 14.12 -0.83 -8.35
C ALA A 46 13.08 -1.61 -9.18
N VAL A 47 11.81 -1.20 -9.10
CA VAL A 47 10.74 -1.78 -9.93
C VAL A 47 10.99 -1.53 -11.41
N GLN A 48 11.30 -0.31 -11.81
CA GLN A 48 11.55 0.05 -13.21
C GLN A 48 12.76 -0.71 -13.78
N ASP A 49 13.85 -0.79 -13.03
CA ASP A 49 15.06 -1.54 -13.41
C ASP A 49 14.73 -3.02 -13.58
N LYS A 50 13.94 -3.61 -12.66
CA LYS A 50 13.51 -5.00 -12.77
C LYS A 50 12.63 -5.25 -13.99
N LEU A 51 11.62 -4.40 -14.22
CA LEU A 51 10.72 -4.52 -15.36
C LEU A 51 11.45 -4.31 -16.69
N ASN A 52 12.46 -3.44 -16.74
CA ASN A 52 13.33 -3.30 -17.91
C ASN A 52 14.14 -4.57 -18.16
N ALA A 53 14.75 -5.14 -17.12
CA ALA A 53 15.53 -6.37 -17.22
C ALA A 53 14.69 -7.57 -17.68
N THR A 54 13.39 -7.59 -17.36
CA THR A 54 12.46 -8.65 -17.75
C THR A 54 11.59 -8.31 -18.97
N GLN A 55 11.92 -7.24 -19.70
CA GLN A 55 11.20 -6.79 -20.90
C GLN A 55 9.70 -6.51 -20.69
N THR A 56 9.32 -6.13 -19.47
CA THR A 56 7.95 -5.77 -19.06
C THR A 56 7.82 -4.29 -18.69
N ALA A 57 8.74 -3.45 -19.17
CA ALA A 57 8.85 -2.02 -18.83
C ALA A 57 7.54 -1.23 -18.99
N GLY A 58 6.75 -1.55 -20.03
CA GLY A 58 5.52 -0.83 -20.35
C GLY A 58 4.42 -0.95 -19.29
N VAL A 59 4.48 -1.95 -18.40
CA VAL A 59 3.44 -2.21 -17.40
C VAL A 59 3.36 -1.08 -16.37
N LEU A 60 4.51 -0.58 -15.91
CA LEU A 60 4.55 0.54 -14.99
C LEU A 60 4.01 1.81 -15.66
N THR A 61 4.45 2.09 -16.89
CA THR A 61 3.99 3.26 -17.66
C THR A 61 2.48 3.24 -17.88
N ILE A 62 1.90 2.07 -18.22
CA ILE A 62 0.45 1.92 -18.41
C ILE A 62 -0.29 2.19 -17.09
N ALA A 63 0.17 1.62 -15.97
CA ALA A 63 -0.44 1.83 -14.66
C ALA A 63 -0.33 3.29 -14.18
N GLU A 64 0.77 3.98 -14.50
CA GLU A 64 0.96 5.40 -14.16
C GLU A 64 0.11 6.34 -15.03
N ALA A 65 0.00 6.04 -16.33
CA ALA A 65 -0.81 6.82 -17.27
C ALA A 65 -2.30 6.67 -16.99
N GLU A 66 -2.74 5.43 -16.69
CA GLU A 66 -4.15 5.09 -16.49
C GLU A 66 -4.30 4.11 -15.31
N PRO A 67 -4.44 4.61 -14.07
CA PRO A 67 -4.47 3.79 -12.86
C PRO A 67 -5.84 3.14 -12.62
N THR A 68 -6.33 2.34 -13.57
CA THR A 68 -7.54 1.53 -13.41
C THR A 68 -7.26 0.31 -12.53
N ASP A 69 -8.29 -0.26 -11.89
CA ASP A 69 -8.14 -1.51 -11.12
C ASP A 69 -7.47 -2.62 -11.93
N THR A 70 -7.81 -2.73 -13.22
CA THR A 70 -7.20 -3.70 -14.15
C THR A 70 -5.71 -3.46 -14.31
N ASN A 71 -5.29 -2.22 -14.57
CA ASN A 71 -3.87 -1.89 -14.82
C ASN A 71 -3.03 -2.01 -13.54
N LEU A 72 -3.59 -1.62 -12.39
CA LEU A 72 -2.95 -1.80 -11.09
C LEU A 72 -2.81 -3.29 -10.75
N LYS A 73 -3.84 -4.10 -11.02
CA LYS A 73 -3.80 -5.55 -10.77
C LYS A 73 -2.79 -6.26 -11.67
N LEU A 74 -2.66 -5.80 -12.92
CA LEU A 74 -1.64 -6.30 -13.84
C LEU A 74 -0.23 -6.03 -13.30
N LEU A 75 0.05 -4.79 -12.88
CA LEU A 75 1.33 -4.42 -12.27
C LEU A 75 1.62 -5.24 -11.00
N GLU A 76 0.65 -5.35 -10.09
CA GLU A 76 0.76 -6.15 -8.86
C GLU A 76 1.09 -7.63 -9.17
N THR A 77 0.42 -8.21 -10.16
CA THR A 77 0.61 -9.61 -10.57
C THR A 77 2.00 -9.83 -11.15
N ILE A 78 2.48 -8.89 -11.96
CA ILE A 78 3.82 -8.97 -12.55
C ILE A 78 4.88 -8.80 -11.46
N LEU A 79 4.72 -7.85 -10.54
CA LEU A 79 5.62 -7.69 -9.39
C LEU A 79 5.68 -8.94 -8.52
N LEU A 80 4.52 -9.53 -8.21
CA LEU A 80 4.46 -10.79 -7.46
C LEU A 80 5.21 -11.92 -8.18
N THR A 81 5.04 -12.02 -9.49
CA THR A 81 5.75 -13.01 -10.32
C THR A 81 7.26 -12.78 -10.27
N GLN A 82 7.70 -11.52 -10.42
CA GLN A 82 9.12 -11.16 -10.35
C GLN A 82 9.73 -11.44 -8.97
N MET A 83 9.02 -11.16 -7.88
CA MET A 83 9.48 -11.46 -6.52
C MET A 83 9.56 -12.96 -6.22
N ARG A 84 8.69 -13.78 -6.83
CA ARG A 84 8.77 -15.24 -6.71
C ARG A 84 9.94 -15.84 -7.49
N GLN A 85 10.29 -15.24 -8.62
CA GLN A 85 11.37 -15.69 -9.49
C GLN A 85 12.74 -15.16 -9.06
N ASP A 86 12.77 -14.02 -8.37
CA ASP A 86 13.99 -13.36 -7.90
C ASP A 86 13.83 -12.95 -6.44
N GLN A 87 14.43 -13.76 -5.56
CA GLN A 87 14.40 -13.54 -4.13
C GLN A 87 15.17 -12.28 -3.72
N GLN A 88 16.25 -11.92 -4.43
CA GLN A 88 17.02 -10.70 -4.11
C GLN A 88 16.17 -9.46 -4.38
N PHE A 89 15.43 -9.46 -5.48
CA PHE A 89 14.46 -8.41 -5.79
C PHE A 89 13.36 -8.31 -4.71
N ALA A 90 12.83 -9.44 -4.25
CA ALA A 90 11.84 -9.47 -3.18
C ALA A 90 12.38 -8.91 -1.84
N GLU A 91 13.61 -9.24 -1.48
CA GLU A 91 14.29 -8.74 -0.28
C GLU A 91 14.57 -7.24 -0.38
N GLN A 92 15.01 -6.77 -1.55
CA GLN A 92 15.21 -5.35 -1.82
C GLN A 92 13.90 -4.56 -1.64
N LEU A 93 12.80 -5.02 -2.25
CA LEU A 93 11.50 -4.36 -2.10
C LEU A 93 10.98 -4.41 -0.66
N ARG A 94 11.25 -5.50 0.07
CA ARG A 94 10.88 -5.60 1.50
C ARG A 94 11.63 -4.59 2.35
N ALA A 95 12.94 -4.44 2.14
CA ALA A 95 13.76 -3.46 2.86
C ALA A 95 13.30 -2.03 2.57
N LEU A 96 13.01 -1.71 1.30
CA LEU A 96 12.49 -0.40 0.91
C LEU A 96 11.10 -0.12 1.51
N ASN A 97 10.21 -1.12 1.51
CA ASN A 97 8.90 -1.03 2.18
C ASN A 97 9.05 -0.75 3.69
N GLN A 98 9.97 -1.44 4.36
CA GLN A 98 10.26 -1.19 5.79
C GLN A 98 10.80 0.23 6.01
N GLN A 99 11.66 0.74 5.14
CA GLN A 99 12.15 2.12 5.21
C GLN A 99 11.02 3.13 5.04
N ILE A 100 10.10 2.90 4.11
CA ILE A 100 8.91 3.76 3.92
C ILE A 100 8.04 3.75 5.20
N GLN A 101 7.80 2.58 5.78
CA GLN A 101 7.03 2.45 7.02
C GLN A 101 7.71 3.12 8.22
N ALA A 102 9.03 2.94 8.38
CA ALA A 102 9.81 3.51 9.48
C ALA A 102 9.95 5.04 9.37
N GLN A 103 10.00 5.59 8.15
CA GLN A 103 10.02 7.04 7.89
C GLN A 103 8.64 7.70 8.05
N THR A 104 7.61 6.90 8.34
CA THR A 104 6.27 7.37 8.67
C THR A 104 5.95 7.06 10.15
N PRO A 105 6.67 7.62 11.13
CA PRO A 105 6.39 7.36 12.55
C PRO A 105 5.07 8.06 12.94
N GLY A 106 4.03 7.29 13.21
CA GLY A 106 2.76 7.80 13.73
C GLY A 106 1.51 7.03 13.32
N LEU A 107 1.59 6.13 12.34
CA LEU A 107 0.40 5.45 11.79
C LEU A 107 0.23 4.04 12.33
N GLN A 108 -0.33 3.92 13.54
CA GLN A 108 -0.86 2.65 14.02
C GLN A 108 -2.17 2.36 13.28
N THR A 109 -2.07 1.61 12.19
CA THR A 109 -3.19 1.30 11.31
C THR A 109 -3.78 -0.07 11.69
N VAL A 110 -5.03 -0.10 12.15
CA VAL A 110 -5.69 -1.35 12.59
C VAL A 110 -6.05 -2.25 11.42
N LEU A 111 -6.31 -1.68 10.24
CA LEU A 111 -6.57 -2.39 8.99
C LEU A 111 -5.86 -1.66 7.86
N ASP A 112 -4.74 -2.21 7.40
CA ASP A 112 -4.01 -1.69 6.24
C ASP A 112 -4.23 -2.61 5.04
N THR A 113 -5.02 -2.12 4.08
CA THR A 113 -5.29 -2.76 2.79
C THR A 113 -6.15 -4.04 2.86
N VAL A 114 -7.47 -3.85 3.01
CA VAL A 114 -8.46 -4.94 2.96
C VAL A 114 -9.21 -4.88 1.63
N ARG A 115 -9.19 -5.99 0.86
CA ARG A 115 -9.95 -6.13 -0.39
C ARG A 115 -10.95 -7.29 -0.29
N VAL A 116 -12.24 -6.99 -0.28
CA VAL A 116 -13.30 -8.00 -0.16
C VAL A 116 -14.37 -7.77 -1.22
N ARG A 117 -14.74 -8.82 -1.96
CA ARG A 117 -15.74 -8.75 -3.04
C ARG A 117 -17.20 -8.72 -2.54
N GLY A 118 -17.44 -9.12 -1.29
CA GLY A 118 -18.74 -9.09 -0.63
C GLY A 118 -18.83 -8.05 0.48
N ASN A 119 -19.80 -8.20 1.38
CA ASN A 119 -19.96 -7.31 2.53
C ASN A 119 -18.86 -7.56 3.58
N VAL A 120 -18.44 -6.51 4.27
CA VAL A 120 -17.50 -6.57 5.39
C VAL A 120 -18.14 -5.94 6.61
N GLU A 121 -18.18 -6.69 7.70
CA GLU A 121 -18.62 -6.20 9.00
C GLU A 121 -17.45 -6.28 9.98
N VAL A 122 -17.05 -5.12 10.46
CA VAL A 122 -16.05 -4.97 11.52
C VAL A 122 -16.82 -4.61 12.78
N GLY A 123 -16.69 -5.44 13.82
CA GLY A 123 -17.27 -5.15 15.13
C GLY A 123 -16.65 -3.92 15.79
N ASN A 124 -16.99 -3.66 17.05
CA ASN A 124 -16.50 -2.48 17.77
C ASN A 124 -14.97 -2.47 17.84
N VAL A 125 -14.38 -1.30 17.60
CA VAL A 125 -12.93 -1.09 17.63
C VAL A 125 -12.60 -0.31 18.90
N GLU A 126 -11.92 -0.96 19.84
CA GLU A 126 -11.41 -0.32 21.05
C GLU A 126 -9.91 -0.05 20.88
N GLN A 127 -9.52 1.22 21.01
CA GLN A 127 -8.13 1.66 20.91
C GLN A 127 -7.69 2.28 22.23
N VAL A 128 -6.62 1.73 22.81
CA VAL A 128 -6.02 2.22 24.05
C VAL A 128 -4.64 2.77 23.72
N SER A 129 -4.41 4.04 24.01
CA SER A 129 -3.15 4.74 23.73
C SER A 129 -2.37 4.98 25.01
N GLU A 130 -1.38 4.12 25.33
CA GLU A 130 -0.62 4.21 26.60
C GLU A 130 0.33 5.42 26.69
N THR A 131 0.71 6.05 25.57
CA THR A 131 1.58 7.24 25.57
C THR A 131 1.26 8.19 24.41
N GLY A 132 0.97 9.46 24.74
CA GLY A 132 1.15 10.68 23.93
C GLY A 132 0.72 10.71 22.46
N VAL A 133 -0.20 11.64 22.13
CA VAL A 133 -0.65 12.13 20.80
C VAL A 133 -0.17 11.30 19.60
N THR A 134 -0.83 10.18 19.36
CA THR A 134 -0.66 9.37 18.15
C THR A 134 -1.93 9.47 17.30
N GLU A 135 -1.77 9.79 16.02
CA GLU A 135 -2.87 9.86 15.06
C GLU A 135 -3.29 8.43 14.68
N GLN A 136 -4.40 7.96 15.23
CA GLN A 136 -4.92 6.62 14.97
C GLN A 136 -5.86 6.63 13.77
N ILE A 137 -5.63 5.69 12.84
CA ILE A 137 -6.46 5.50 11.65
C ILE A 137 -7.14 4.14 11.71
N VAL A 138 -8.46 4.16 11.82
CA VAL A 138 -9.32 2.97 11.74
C VAL A 138 -9.65 2.72 10.27
N GLY A 139 -8.76 1.99 9.61
CA GLY A 139 -8.93 1.56 8.23
C GLY A 139 -8.25 2.47 7.20
N ARG A 140 -7.40 1.86 6.37
CA ARG A 140 -6.73 2.50 5.24
C ARG A 140 -6.78 1.55 4.04
N ASN A 141 -6.95 2.10 2.84
CA ASN A 141 -6.96 1.32 1.59
C ASN A 141 -8.02 0.19 1.60
N LEU A 142 -9.22 0.47 2.13
CA LEU A 142 -10.33 -0.49 2.17
C LEU A 142 -11.09 -0.48 0.84
N GLY A 143 -11.19 -1.65 0.19
CA GLY A 143 -11.97 -1.86 -1.03
C GLY A 143 -13.01 -2.96 -0.80
N VAL A 144 -14.28 -2.57 -0.69
CA VAL A 144 -15.40 -3.48 -0.43
C VAL A 144 -16.37 -3.43 -1.60
N GLY A 145 -16.64 -4.57 -2.22
CA GLY A 145 -17.56 -4.68 -3.37
C GLY A 145 -19.04 -4.60 -2.99
N GLY A 146 -19.34 -4.78 -1.70
CA GLY A 146 -20.66 -4.58 -1.10
C GLY A 146 -20.62 -3.52 0.01
N ASN A 147 -21.37 -3.74 1.09
CA ASN A 147 -21.43 -2.81 2.21
C ASN A 147 -20.24 -3.02 3.16
N LEU A 148 -19.67 -1.90 3.63
CA LEU A 148 -18.75 -1.85 4.76
C LEU A 148 -19.49 -1.31 5.98
N THR A 149 -19.56 -2.11 7.04
CA THR A 149 -20.11 -1.70 8.34
C THR A 149 -18.99 -1.74 9.37
N ILE A 150 -18.82 -0.64 10.08
CA ILE A 150 -17.90 -0.53 11.22
C ILE A 150 -18.77 -0.17 12.42
N GLY A 151 -18.67 -0.97 13.49
CA GLY A 151 -19.30 -0.69 14.78
C GLY A 151 -18.71 0.53 15.47
N ASP A 152 -18.99 0.68 16.75
CA ASP A 152 -18.51 1.84 17.51
C ASP A 152 -16.98 1.85 17.59
N ILE A 153 -16.39 3.02 17.33
CA ILE A 153 -14.97 3.27 17.51
C ILE A 153 -14.81 4.00 18.84
N THR A 154 -14.24 3.31 19.82
CA THR A 154 -13.99 3.88 21.15
C THR A 154 -12.50 4.10 21.34
N GLN A 155 -12.10 5.36 21.47
CA GLN A 155 -10.73 5.74 21.79
C GLN A 155 -10.63 6.04 23.29
N LYS A 156 -9.73 5.34 23.98
CA LYS A 156 -9.41 5.56 25.39
C LYS A 156 -7.95 6.00 25.53
N GLN A 157 -7.75 7.05 26.32
CA GLN A 157 -6.44 7.49 26.80
C GLN A 157 -6.14 6.87 28.15
#